data_AF-A0A833SQH8-F1
#
_entry.id   AF-A0A833SQH8-F1
#
_cell.length_a   1.000
_cell.length_b   1.000
_cell.length_c   1.000
_cell.angle_alpha   90.00
_cell.angle_beta   90.00
_cell.angle_gamma   90.00
#
_symmetry.space_group_name_H-M   'P 1'
#
loop_
_entity.id
_entity.type
_entity.pdbx_description
1 polymer ?
#
loop_
_entity_poly.entity_id
_entity_poly.type
_entity_poly.pdbx_seq_one_letter_code
_entity_poly.pdbx_strand_id
1 'polypeptide(L)'
;MSDAVVKMQCHQGPIRSMGIDNSGKYLVTAGADRKVKVFDLRKYQELNSYYLSAAANTMSVSQRGLVAVGFGPNVHVLKSTFSSGSPIRPYMTYQIPGSMISSLAFRPFEDVLGVGHATGFNSIVIPGSGEPNFDTYEANPYENHKQRDESEVRSLLEKIRPEMITLDPNTIGRVDMDPAEEQEKKIYQMQRANGDATAKKPKKKMRGKNRPSRRLRKKQQNVVDAQKQQFREQLANKQKRQERQEQQREWNEKAESAPTALNRFFKK
;
A
#
# COMPACT_ATOMS: atom_id res chain seq x y z
N MET A 1 12.07 7.18 9.91
CA MET A 1 11.43 5.84 9.89
C MET A 1 11.02 5.58 8.46
N SER A 2 11.47 4.48 7.87
CA SER A 2 11.06 4.07 6.53
C SER A 2 9.56 3.79 6.53
N ASP A 3 8.79 4.52 5.73
CA ASP A 3 7.37 4.24 5.55
C ASP A 3 7.18 2.93 4.78
N ALA A 4 6.21 2.12 5.22
CA ALA A 4 5.87 0.87 4.54
C ALA A 4 5.21 1.16 3.19
N VAL A 5 5.60 0.42 2.15
CA VAL A 5 5.02 0.55 0.80
C VAL A 5 3.53 0.22 0.80
N VAL A 6 3.16 -0.86 1.51
CA VAL A 6 1.76 -1.30 1.67
C VAL A 6 1.54 -1.77 3.11
N LYS A 7 0.35 -1.50 3.65
CA LYS A 7 -0.13 -2.02 4.93
C LYS A 7 -1.41 -2.81 4.69
N MET A 8 -1.43 -4.09 5.06
CA MET A 8 -2.58 -4.98 4.88
C MET A 8 -2.93 -5.67 6.19
N GLN A 9 -4.23 -5.76 6.49
CA GLN A 9 -4.74 -6.43 7.69
C GLN A 9 -5.05 -7.90 7.35
N CYS A 10 -4.11 -8.81 7.65
CA CYS A 10 -4.28 -10.22 7.30
C CYS A 10 -5.09 -11.00 8.36
N HIS A 11 -4.67 -10.92 9.62
CA HIS A 11 -5.14 -11.77 10.72
C HIS A 11 -5.63 -10.96 11.93
N GLN A 12 -6.39 -11.61 12.82
CA GLN A 12 -6.84 -11.02 14.10
C GLN A 12 -5.82 -11.19 15.24
N GLY A 13 -4.57 -11.52 14.91
CA GLY A 13 -3.48 -11.71 15.84
C GLY A 13 -2.13 -11.59 15.13
N PRO A 14 -1.02 -11.86 15.81
CA PRO A 14 0.30 -11.80 15.18
C PRO A 14 0.41 -12.84 14.06
N ILE A 15 1.07 -12.42 12.98
CA ILE A 15 1.44 -13.31 11.87
C ILE A 15 2.67 -14.09 12.33
N ARG A 16 2.59 -15.43 12.26
CA ARG A 16 3.66 -16.32 12.70
C ARG A 16 4.58 -16.72 11.56
N SER A 17 4.02 -16.89 10.36
CA SER A 17 4.79 -17.21 9.16
C SER A 17 4.12 -16.63 7.93
N MET A 18 4.92 -16.35 6.91
CA MET A 18 4.46 -15.92 5.60
C MET A 18 5.29 -16.59 4.51
N GLY A 19 4.74 -16.68 3.31
CA GLY A 19 5.43 -17.22 2.14
C GLY A 19 4.83 -16.65 0.88
N ILE A 20 5.67 -16.40 -0.12
CA ILE A 20 5.27 -15.83 -1.41
C ILE A 20 5.42 -16.93 -2.46
N ASP A 21 4.50 -16.96 -3.41
CA ASP A 21 4.59 -17.85 -4.57
C ASP A 21 5.77 -17.47 -5.48
N ASN A 22 6.35 -18.44 -6.20
CA ASN A 22 7.49 -18.18 -7.09
C ASN A 22 7.17 -17.12 -8.17
N SER A 23 5.89 -17.01 -8.56
CA SER A 23 5.44 -15.98 -9.51
C SER A 23 5.35 -14.57 -8.94
N GLY A 24 5.48 -14.40 -7.63
CA GLY A 24 5.34 -13.13 -6.92
C GLY A 24 3.90 -12.57 -6.88
N LYS A 25 2.90 -13.34 -7.32
CA LYS A 25 1.51 -12.87 -7.42
C LYS A 25 0.69 -13.14 -6.18
N TYR A 26 1.02 -14.21 -5.45
CA TYR A 26 0.23 -14.66 -4.32
C TYR A 26 1.06 -14.66 -3.05
N LEU A 27 0.45 -14.20 -1.96
CA LEU A 27 1.01 -14.22 -0.62
C LEU A 27 0.18 -15.18 0.23
N VAL A 28 0.85 -16.07 0.94
CA VAL A 28 0.25 -16.90 1.96
C VAL A 28 0.71 -16.39 3.32
N THR A 29 -0.22 -16.23 4.25
CA THR A 29 0.08 -15.86 5.63
C THR A 29 -0.55 -16.84 6.59
N ALA A 30 0.15 -17.13 7.68
CA ALA A 30 -0.31 -17.99 8.75
C ALA A 30 -0.30 -17.21 10.08
N GLY A 31 -1.45 -17.13 10.72
CA GLY A 31 -1.65 -16.35 11.94
C GLY A 31 -1.73 -17.19 13.20
N ALA A 32 -1.58 -16.52 14.36
CA ALA A 32 -1.91 -17.09 15.66
C ALA A 32 -3.42 -17.34 15.83
N ASP A 33 -4.26 -16.79 14.96
CA ASP A 33 -5.72 -16.99 14.89
C ASP A 33 -6.13 -18.36 14.33
N ARG A 34 -5.17 -19.28 14.14
CA ARG A 34 -5.37 -20.63 13.59
C ARG A 34 -5.93 -20.63 12.17
N LYS A 35 -5.66 -19.55 11.41
CA LYS A 35 -6.03 -19.44 10.01
C LYS A 35 -4.79 -19.33 9.14
N VAL A 36 -4.85 -19.96 7.99
CA VAL A 36 -3.96 -19.70 6.86
C VAL A 36 -4.78 -18.98 5.81
N LYS A 37 -4.30 -17.83 5.37
CA LYS A 37 -4.97 -17.01 4.37
C LYS A 37 -4.09 -16.83 3.16
N VAL A 38 -4.73 -16.83 2.00
CA VAL A 38 -4.07 -16.61 0.71
C VAL A 38 -4.57 -15.28 0.16
N PHE A 39 -3.65 -14.43 -0.25
CA PHE A 39 -3.91 -13.10 -0.78
C PHE A 39 -3.38 -12.98 -2.21
N ASP A 40 -4.12 -12.29 -3.05
CA ASP A 40 -3.62 -11.78 -4.34
C ASP A 40 -2.87 -10.47 -4.07
N LEU A 41 -1.56 -10.41 -4.34
CA LEU A 41 -0.73 -9.22 -4.14
C LEU A 41 -1.01 -8.11 -5.16
N ARG A 42 -1.65 -8.42 -6.29
CA ARG A 42 -2.03 -7.41 -7.29
C ARG A 42 -3.26 -6.64 -6.88
N LYS A 43 -4.21 -7.32 -6.24
CA LYS A 43 -5.49 -6.75 -5.79
C LYS A 43 -5.54 -6.46 -4.29
N TYR A 44 -4.60 -7.01 -3.51
CA TYR A 44 -4.58 -7.01 -2.05
C TYR A 44 -5.87 -7.56 -1.43
N GLN A 45 -6.46 -8.58 -2.05
CA GLN A 45 -7.70 -9.22 -1.62
C GLN A 45 -7.44 -10.63 -1.14
N GLU A 46 -8.19 -11.05 -0.12
CA GLU A 46 -8.20 -12.43 0.37
C GLU A 46 -8.87 -13.32 -0.67
N LEU A 47 -8.15 -14.33 -1.16
CA LEU A 47 -8.64 -15.32 -2.11
C LEU A 47 -9.30 -16.48 -1.37
N ASN A 48 -8.56 -17.09 -0.45
CA ASN A 48 -8.98 -18.30 0.25
C ASN A 48 -8.54 -18.23 1.72
N SER A 49 -9.30 -18.90 2.59
CA SER A 49 -8.94 -19.15 3.97
C SER A 49 -9.02 -20.63 4.31
N TYR A 50 -8.11 -21.08 5.17
CA TYR A 50 -8.03 -22.45 5.66
C TYR A 50 -7.88 -22.43 7.18
N TYR A 51 -8.66 -23.27 7.86
CA TYR A 51 -8.67 -23.36 9.32
C TYR A 51 -7.76 -24.49 9.79
N LEU A 52 -6.95 -24.21 10.80
CA LEU A 52 -6.07 -25.15 11.46
C LEU A 52 -6.66 -25.56 12.82
N SER A 53 -6.31 -26.74 13.30
CA SER A 53 -6.66 -27.17 14.66
C SER A 53 -5.85 -26.44 15.74
N ALA A 54 -4.61 -26.04 15.42
CA ALA A 54 -3.75 -25.25 16.29
C ALA A 54 -3.09 -24.08 15.52
N ALA A 55 -2.44 -23.16 16.23
CA ALA A 55 -1.77 -22.03 15.60
C ALA A 55 -0.56 -22.51 14.79
N ALA A 56 -0.38 -21.99 13.59
CA ALA A 56 0.76 -22.31 12.74
C ALA A 56 2.07 -21.83 13.38
N ASN A 57 3.08 -22.69 13.40
CA ASN A 57 4.43 -22.32 13.82
C ASN A 57 5.24 -21.79 12.64
N THR A 58 5.22 -22.50 11.52
CA THR A 58 6.06 -22.25 10.35
C THR A 58 5.31 -22.64 9.08
N MET A 59 5.72 -22.08 7.94
CA MET A 59 5.14 -22.37 6.63
C MET A 59 6.20 -22.25 5.54
N SER A 60 6.03 -23.01 4.46
CA SER A 60 6.86 -22.94 3.26
C SER A 60 6.00 -23.09 2.00
N VAL A 61 6.38 -22.41 0.92
CA VAL A 61 5.72 -22.49 -0.39
C VAL A 61 6.68 -23.17 -1.36
N SER A 62 6.20 -24.14 -2.12
CA SER A 62 6.98 -24.88 -3.12
C SER A 62 7.02 -24.13 -4.45
N GLN A 63 7.96 -24.48 -5.33
CA GLN A 63 8.09 -23.87 -6.67
C GLN A 63 6.83 -24.04 -7.52
N ARG A 64 6.14 -25.20 -7.41
CA ARG A 64 4.87 -25.47 -8.10
C ARG A 64 3.62 -24.97 -7.35
N GLY A 65 3.80 -24.24 -6.26
CA GLY A 65 2.72 -23.63 -5.50
C GLY A 65 1.98 -24.57 -4.54
N LEU A 66 2.63 -25.63 -4.04
CA LEU A 66 2.16 -26.33 -2.84
C LEU A 66 2.52 -25.51 -1.60
N VAL A 67 1.69 -25.58 -0.56
CA VAL A 67 1.94 -24.86 0.69
C VAL A 67 2.03 -25.86 1.83
N ALA A 68 3.18 -25.95 2.48
CA ALA A 68 3.38 -26.75 3.68
C ALA A 68 3.22 -25.88 4.91
N VAL A 69 2.35 -26.30 5.83
CA VAL A 69 2.05 -25.60 7.08
C VAL A 69 2.34 -26.53 8.25
N GLY A 70 3.19 -26.10 9.16
CA GLY A 70 3.55 -26.82 10.37
C GLY A 70 2.87 -26.19 11.58
N PHE A 71 2.10 -26.97 12.32
CA PHE A 71 1.45 -26.54 13.56
C PHE A 71 1.51 -27.66 14.61
N GLY A 72 2.07 -27.36 15.78
CA GLY A 72 2.34 -28.38 16.79
C GLY A 72 3.18 -29.54 16.23
N PRO A 73 2.70 -30.79 16.32
CA PRO A 73 3.35 -31.98 15.75
C PRO A 73 2.95 -32.29 14.29
N ASN A 74 2.00 -31.54 13.72
CA ASN A 74 1.39 -31.85 12.44
C ASN A 74 1.92 -30.95 11.31
N VAL A 75 2.22 -31.55 10.17
CA VAL A 75 2.46 -30.90 8.90
C VAL A 75 1.27 -31.16 7.99
N HIS A 76 0.71 -30.11 7.42
CA HIS A 76 -0.29 -30.19 6.36
C HIS A 76 0.26 -29.58 5.09
N VAL A 77 0.20 -30.35 4.01
CA VAL A 77 0.58 -29.92 2.67
C VAL A 77 -0.70 -29.62 1.94
N LEU A 78 -0.87 -28.40 1.46
CA LEU A 78 -2.05 -27.90 0.79
C LEU A 78 -1.76 -27.79 -0.71
N LYS A 79 -2.71 -28.24 -1.54
CA LYS A 79 -2.63 -28.15 -3.00
C LYS A 79 -3.71 -27.22 -3.54
N SER A 80 -3.39 -26.55 -4.64
CA SER A 80 -4.30 -25.63 -5.33
C SER A 80 -4.79 -24.47 -4.44
N THR A 81 -3.95 -23.98 -3.53
CA THR A 81 -4.27 -22.88 -2.61
C THR A 81 -4.54 -21.55 -3.32
N PHE A 82 -3.94 -21.37 -4.50
CA PHE A 82 -4.02 -20.13 -5.28
C PHE A 82 -5.18 -20.10 -6.29
N SER A 83 -5.90 -21.21 -6.46
CA SER A 83 -7.06 -21.24 -7.36
C SER A 83 -8.28 -20.60 -6.70
N SER A 84 -8.91 -19.66 -7.41
CA SER A 84 -10.13 -18.99 -6.94
C SER A 84 -11.31 -19.95 -6.98
N GLY A 85 -12.03 -20.09 -5.86
CA GLY A 85 -13.31 -20.83 -5.80
C GLY A 85 -13.23 -22.32 -5.45
N SER A 86 -12.02 -22.89 -5.30
CA SER A 86 -11.85 -24.26 -4.80
C SER A 86 -11.58 -24.26 -3.29
N PRO A 87 -12.33 -25.03 -2.47
CA PRO A 87 -12.02 -25.14 -1.06
C PRO A 87 -10.66 -25.80 -0.86
N ILE A 88 -9.82 -25.20 -0.01
CA ILE A 88 -8.50 -25.73 0.32
C ILE A 88 -8.68 -27.06 1.05
N ARG A 89 -8.05 -28.12 0.53
CA ARG A 89 -7.97 -29.43 1.18
C ARG A 89 -6.51 -29.83 1.36
N PRO A 90 -6.19 -30.55 2.46
CA PRO A 90 -4.86 -31.12 2.60
C PRO A 90 -4.64 -32.16 1.50
N TYR A 91 -3.57 -31.98 0.76
CA TYR A 91 -3.05 -32.95 -0.20
C TYR A 91 -2.39 -34.12 0.53
N MET A 92 -1.55 -33.80 1.51
CA MET A 92 -0.88 -34.77 2.37
C MET A 92 -0.83 -34.25 3.80
N THR A 93 -0.91 -35.18 4.75
CA THR A 93 -0.76 -34.91 6.18
C THR A 93 0.35 -35.78 6.72
N TYR A 94 1.26 -35.18 7.48
CA TYR A 94 2.35 -35.87 8.14
C TYR A 94 2.37 -35.46 9.60
N GLN A 95 2.63 -36.38 10.52
CA GLN A 95 2.62 -36.11 11.95
C GLN A 95 3.84 -36.75 12.60
N ILE A 96 4.54 -35.97 13.42
CA ILE A 96 5.64 -36.45 14.27
C ILE A 96 5.15 -36.42 15.72
N PRO A 97 4.65 -37.54 16.27
CA PRO A 97 4.15 -37.56 17.63
C PRO A 97 5.27 -37.20 18.63
N GLY A 98 4.94 -36.37 19.62
CA GLY A 98 5.86 -36.00 20.70
C GLY A 98 6.88 -34.91 20.38
N SER A 99 7.00 -34.48 19.12
CA SER A 99 7.91 -33.39 18.74
C SER A 99 7.17 -32.24 18.08
N MET A 100 7.50 -31.02 18.47
CA MET A 100 6.99 -29.81 17.81
C MET A 100 7.85 -29.47 16.59
N ILE A 101 7.19 -29.02 15.53
CA ILE A 101 7.84 -28.57 14.30
C ILE A 101 8.37 -27.16 14.52
N SER A 102 9.64 -26.95 14.18
CA SER A 102 10.34 -25.68 14.28
C SER A 102 10.42 -24.96 12.93
N SER A 103 10.79 -25.68 11.86
CA SER A 103 10.97 -25.12 10.53
C SER A 103 10.51 -26.08 9.43
N LEU A 104 10.09 -25.51 8.30
CA LEU A 104 9.72 -26.25 7.09
C LEU A 104 10.38 -25.58 5.89
N ALA A 105 10.96 -26.39 4.99
CA ALA A 105 11.53 -25.88 3.76
C ALA A 105 11.42 -26.93 2.65
N PHE A 106 10.78 -26.56 1.53
CA PHE A 106 10.83 -27.38 0.32
C PHE A 106 12.24 -27.34 -0.28
N ARG A 107 12.73 -28.49 -0.74
CA ARG A 107 13.95 -28.53 -1.54
C ARG A 107 13.65 -27.98 -2.94
N PRO A 108 14.46 -27.03 -3.46
CA PRO A 108 14.34 -26.60 -4.85
C PRO A 108 14.57 -27.77 -5.81
N PHE A 109 13.82 -27.80 -6.92
CA PHE A 109 13.94 -28.76 -8.04
C PHE A 109 13.70 -30.24 -7.73
N GLU A 110 13.42 -30.59 -6.48
CA GLU A 110 13.14 -31.95 -6.04
C GLU A 110 11.81 -32.03 -5.30
N ASP A 111 11.19 -33.21 -5.32
CA ASP A 111 9.92 -33.48 -4.66
C ASP A 111 10.09 -33.83 -3.18
N VAL A 112 10.77 -32.96 -2.43
CA VAL A 112 11.16 -33.22 -1.03
C VAL A 112 10.86 -32.01 -0.15
N LEU A 113 10.31 -32.28 1.04
CA LEU A 113 10.14 -31.30 2.12
C LEU A 113 11.00 -31.68 3.31
N GLY A 114 11.87 -30.75 3.70
CA GLY A 114 12.60 -30.81 4.94
C GLY A 114 11.73 -30.34 6.11
N VAL A 115 11.67 -31.15 7.16
CA VAL A 115 10.92 -30.91 8.39
C VAL A 115 11.89 -30.85 9.56
N GLY A 116 12.19 -29.62 10.01
CA GLY A 116 12.93 -29.36 11.24
C GLY A 116 12.00 -29.51 12.44
N HIS A 117 12.42 -30.29 13.43
CA HIS A 117 11.65 -30.54 14.64
C HIS A 117 12.59 -30.61 15.85
N ALA A 118 12.06 -30.59 17.08
CA ALA A 118 12.87 -30.48 18.29
C ALA A 118 13.94 -31.60 18.45
N THR A 119 13.63 -32.82 17.98
CA THR A 119 14.57 -33.95 18.06
C THR A 119 15.54 -34.06 16.90
N GLY A 120 15.38 -33.28 15.83
CA GLY A 120 16.27 -33.35 14.66
C GLY A 120 15.61 -32.91 13.36
N PHE A 121 15.86 -33.67 12.30
CA PHE A 121 15.45 -33.35 10.93
C PHE A 121 14.88 -34.58 10.22
N ASN A 122 13.72 -34.42 9.59
CA ASN A 122 13.12 -35.43 8.74
C ASN A 122 13.00 -34.90 7.31
N SER A 123 13.35 -35.73 6.33
CA SER A 123 13.15 -35.45 4.92
C SER A 123 12.01 -36.31 4.41
N ILE A 124 10.90 -35.70 4.00
CA ILE A 124 9.72 -36.41 3.48
C ILE A 124 9.53 -36.12 1.99
N VAL A 125 9.11 -37.12 1.23
CA VAL A 125 8.83 -36.99 -0.19
C VAL A 125 7.42 -36.43 -0.38
N ILE A 126 7.30 -35.35 -1.14
CA ILE A 126 6.03 -34.71 -1.51
C ILE A 126 5.98 -34.63 -3.03
N PRO A 127 5.25 -35.56 -3.68
CA PRO A 127 5.14 -35.56 -5.13
C PRO A 127 4.52 -34.28 -5.68
N GLY A 128 5.15 -33.72 -6.72
CA GLY A 128 4.72 -32.50 -7.39
C GLY A 128 5.01 -31.20 -6.64
N SER A 129 6.00 -31.17 -5.75
CA SER A 129 6.42 -29.98 -5.03
C SER A 129 7.52 -29.19 -5.74
N GLY A 130 8.50 -29.89 -6.34
CA GLY A 130 9.65 -29.30 -7.04
C GLY A 130 9.39 -29.08 -8.52
N GLU A 131 10.06 -28.09 -9.10
CA GLU A 131 10.03 -27.86 -10.54
C GLU A 131 11.02 -28.80 -11.24
N PRO A 132 10.55 -29.71 -12.12
CA PRO A 132 11.43 -30.71 -12.73
C PRO A 132 12.36 -30.12 -13.81
N ASN A 133 11.94 -29.02 -14.43
CA ASN A 133 12.68 -28.35 -15.50
C ASN A 133 13.35 -27.11 -14.91
N PHE A 134 14.63 -27.21 -14.58
CA PHE A 134 15.41 -26.08 -14.07
C PHE A 134 16.14 -25.37 -15.21
N ASP A 135 16.28 -24.06 -15.11
CA ASP A 135 17.16 -23.30 -16.00
C ASP A 135 18.60 -23.39 -15.50
N THR A 136 19.45 -24.02 -16.30
CA THR A 136 20.87 -24.19 -16.01
C THR A 136 21.63 -22.87 -15.84
N TYR A 137 21.18 -21.77 -16.45
CA TYR A 137 21.85 -20.48 -16.32
C TYR A 137 21.43 -19.70 -15.05
N GLU A 138 20.27 -20.00 -14.49
CA GLU A 138 19.77 -19.34 -13.28
C GLU A 138 20.16 -20.10 -12.01
N ALA A 139 19.86 -21.40 -11.96
CA ALA A 139 20.16 -22.24 -10.81
C ALA A 139 20.33 -23.69 -11.24
N ASN A 140 21.59 -24.15 -11.29
CA ASN A 140 21.94 -25.52 -11.66
C ASN A 140 22.25 -26.36 -10.41
N PRO A 141 21.44 -27.39 -10.08
CA PRO A 141 21.74 -28.32 -8.99
C PRO A 141 23.02 -29.13 -9.17
N TYR A 142 23.49 -29.26 -10.42
CA TYR A 142 24.65 -30.04 -10.82
C TYR A 142 25.81 -29.15 -11.28
N GLU A 143 26.00 -27.99 -10.67
CA GLU A 143 27.07 -27.06 -11.04
C GLU A 143 28.47 -27.62 -10.75
N ASN A 144 29.38 -27.45 -11.71
CA ASN A 144 30.80 -27.71 -11.52
C ASN A 144 31.49 -26.52 -10.85
N HIS A 145 32.68 -26.73 -10.27
CA HIS A 145 33.46 -25.66 -9.62
C HIS A 145 33.66 -24.44 -10.54
N LYS A 146 34.03 -24.65 -11.82
CA LYS A 146 34.22 -23.56 -12.78
C LYS A 146 32.93 -22.80 -13.07
N GLN A 147 31.82 -23.52 -13.20
CA GLN A 147 30.51 -22.90 -13.46
C GLN A 147 30.04 -22.06 -12.27
N ARG A 148 30.31 -22.54 -11.04
CA ARG A 148 30.04 -21.80 -9.81
C ARG A 148 30.87 -20.52 -9.73
N ASP A 149 32.17 -20.59 -10.03
CA ASP A 149 33.04 -19.40 -10.01
C ASP A 149 32.58 -18.37 -11.05
N GLU A 150 32.23 -18.81 -12.27
CA GLU A 150 31.71 -17.93 -13.33
C GLU A 150 30.33 -17.36 -13.00
N SER A 151 29.42 -18.15 -12.42
CA SER A 151 28.09 -17.71 -12.02
C SER A 151 28.14 -16.70 -10.87
N GLU A 152 29.05 -16.89 -9.91
CA GLU A 152 29.29 -15.94 -8.83
C GLU A 152 29.77 -14.59 -9.38
N VAL A 153 30.80 -14.60 -10.24
CA VAL A 153 31.30 -13.37 -10.88
C VAL A 153 30.20 -12.69 -11.68
N ARG A 154 29.42 -13.44 -12.46
CA ARG A 154 28.30 -12.89 -13.22
C ARG A 154 27.22 -12.28 -12.32
N SER A 155 26.85 -12.98 -11.24
CA SER A 155 25.85 -12.49 -10.26
C SER A 155 26.29 -11.20 -9.56
N LEU A 156 27.60 -11.03 -9.33
CA LEU A 156 28.17 -9.82 -8.74
C LEU A 156 28.16 -8.65 -9.72
N LEU A 157 28.47 -8.90 -11.00
CA LEU A 157 28.45 -7.88 -12.06
C LEU A 157 27.02 -7.43 -12.40
N GLU A 158 26.07 -8.37 -12.43
CA GLU A 158 24.66 -8.13 -12.75
C GLU A 158 23.81 -7.76 -11.51
N LYS A 159 24.42 -7.61 -10.33
CA LYS A 159 23.73 -7.31 -9.07
C LYS A 159 22.92 -6.01 -9.19
N ILE A 160 21.60 -6.13 -9.01
CA ILE A 160 20.69 -4.98 -9.01
C ILE A 160 20.97 -4.03 -7.83
N ARG A 161 20.80 -2.73 -8.07
CA ARG A 161 20.95 -1.70 -7.04
C ARG A 161 19.73 -1.71 -6.11
N PRO A 162 19.89 -1.38 -4.81
CA PRO A 162 18.76 -1.38 -3.86
C PRO A 162 17.65 -0.37 -4.23
N GLU A 163 18.00 0.70 -4.94
CA GLU A 163 17.05 1.71 -5.43
C GLU A 163 16.09 1.18 -6.50
N MET A 164 16.44 0.09 -7.18
CA MET A 164 15.61 -0.54 -8.21
C MET A 164 14.49 -1.42 -7.62
N ILE A 165 14.43 -1.57 -6.30
CA ILE A 165 13.40 -2.39 -5.63
C ILE A 165 12.09 -1.59 -5.60
N THR A 166 11.20 -1.88 -6.55
CA THR A 166 9.87 -1.29 -6.68
C THR A 166 8.79 -2.37 -6.58
N LEU A 167 7.54 -1.98 -6.30
CA LEU A 167 6.41 -2.92 -6.24
C LEU A 167 6.17 -3.62 -7.60
N ASP A 168 6.25 -2.85 -8.68
CA ASP A 168 6.15 -3.36 -10.04
C ASP A 168 7.54 -3.33 -10.69
N PRO A 169 8.12 -4.49 -11.07
CA PRO A 169 9.45 -4.54 -11.69
C PRO A 169 9.48 -3.90 -13.09
N ASN A 170 8.35 -3.91 -13.80
CA ASN A 170 8.20 -3.33 -15.15
C ASN A 170 8.06 -1.79 -15.16
N THR A 171 8.38 -1.12 -14.05
CA THR A 171 8.37 0.35 -13.96
C THR A 171 9.66 0.96 -14.47
N ILE A 172 10.78 0.24 -14.33
CA ILE A 172 12.09 0.65 -14.82
C ILE A 172 12.03 0.72 -16.36
N GLY A 173 12.23 1.91 -16.91
CA GLY A 173 12.13 2.17 -18.36
C GLY A 173 10.85 2.88 -18.81
N ARG A 174 9.93 3.20 -17.90
CA ARG A 174 8.79 4.08 -18.21
C ARG A 174 9.20 5.55 -18.17
N VAL A 175 8.45 6.37 -18.89
CA VAL A 175 8.56 7.83 -18.81
C VAL A 175 7.83 8.31 -17.57
N ASP A 176 8.50 9.12 -16.77
CA ASP A 176 7.87 9.75 -15.60
C ASP A 176 6.72 10.64 -16.04
N MET A 177 5.56 10.41 -15.42
CA MET A 177 4.41 11.29 -15.54
C MET A 177 4.51 12.35 -14.46
N ASP A 178 3.91 13.52 -14.69
CA ASP A 178 3.85 14.56 -13.68
C ASP A 178 3.29 14.01 -12.35
N PRO A 179 3.99 14.19 -11.21
CA PRO A 179 3.62 13.57 -9.93
C PRO A 179 2.20 13.90 -9.48
N ALA A 180 1.72 15.10 -9.84
CA ALA A 180 0.36 15.54 -9.55
C ALA A 180 -0.70 14.70 -10.27
N GLU A 181 -0.50 14.43 -11.56
CA GLU A 181 -1.43 13.61 -12.35
C GLU A 181 -1.42 12.15 -11.90
N GLU A 182 -0.24 11.62 -11.56
CA GLU A 182 -0.10 10.25 -11.09
C GLU A 182 -0.81 10.05 -9.74
N GLN A 183 -0.67 11.03 -8.84
CA GLN A 183 -1.35 11.02 -7.54
C GLN A 183 -2.87 11.13 -7.70
N GLU A 184 -3.36 11.97 -8.62
CA GLU A 184 -4.79 12.05 -8.95
C GLU A 184 -5.34 10.72 -9.49
N LYS A 185 -4.61 10.06 -10.39
CA LYS A 185 -4.98 8.74 -10.94
C LYS A 185 -5.01 7.67 -9.84
N LYS A 186 -4.01 7.63 -8.94
CA LYS A 186 -3.95 6.69 -7.80
C LYS A 186 -5.14 6.87 -6.85
N ILE A 187 -5.47 8.12 -6.49
CA ILE A 187 -6.63 8.43 -5.64
C ILE A 187 -7.93 8.01 -6.33
N TYR A 188 -8.07 8.29 -7.63
CA TYR A 188 -9.26 7.90 -8.39
C TYR A 188 -9.44 6.37 -8.43
N GLN A 189 -8.37 5.61 -8.67
CA GLN A 189 -8.40 4.14 -8.65
C GLN A 189 -8.79 3.59 -7.27
N MET A 190 -8.22 4.14 -6.19
CA MET A 190 -8.56 3.77 -4.81
C MET A 190 -10.04 4.00 -4.49
N GLN A 191 -10.59 5.15 -4.89
CA GLN A 191 -12.01 5.46 -4.69
C GLN A 191 -12.91 4.51 -5.46
N ARG A 192 -12.54 4.17 -6.70
CA ARG A 192 -13.28 3.19 -7.51
C ARG A 192 -13.25 1.79 -6.91
N ALA A 193 -12.10 1.37 -6.36
CA ALA A 193 -11.94 0.07 -5.71
C ALA A 193 -12.76 -0.06 -4.42
N ASN A 194 -12.94 1.03 -3.67
CA ASN A 194 -13.77 1.07 -2.47
C ASN A 194 -15.29 1.07 -2.74
N GLY A 195 -15.72 0.93 -4.00
CA GLY A 195 -17.14 0.84 -4.35
C GLY A 195 -17.89 2.16 -4.44
N ASP A 196 -17.19 3.31 -4.36
CA ASP A 196 -17.77 4.63 -4.66
C ASP A 196 -17.93 4.80 -6.19
N ALA A 197 -18.88 4.06 -6.77
CA ALA A 197 -19.17 4.04 -8.20
C ALA A 197 -19.67 5.39 -8.76
N THR A 198 -19.76 6.43 -7.92
CA THR A 198 -20.01 7.80 -8.36
C THR A 198 -19.09 8.79 -7.65
N ALA A 199 -17.78 8.70 -7.91
CA ALA A 199 -16.89 9.85 -7.75
C ALA A 199 -17.28 10.94 -8.79
N LYS A 200 -18.46 11.55 -8.62
CA LYS A 200 -18.74 12.86 -9.20
C LYS A 200 -17.61 13.75 -8.69
N LYS A 201 -16.77 14.30 -9.59
CA LYS A 201 -15.88 15.43 -9.28
C LYS A 201 -16.66 16.32 -8.33
N PRO A 202 -16.17 16.63 -7.10
CA PRO A 202 -16.96 17.36 -6.13
C PRO A 202 -17.43 18.64 -6.80
N LYS A 203 -18.72 18.68 -7.20
CA LYS A 203 -19.30 19.88 -7.78
C LYS A 203 -19.18 20.88 -6.66
N LYS A 204 -18.35 21.91 -6.87
CA LYS A 204 -18.20 23.04 -5.97
C LYS A 204 -19.55 23.77 -5.92
N LYS A 205 -20.52 23.21 -5.21
CA LYS A 205 -21.77 23.90 -4.89
C LYS A 205 -21.36 25.10 -4.04
N MET A 206 -21.47 26.27 -4.64
CA MET A 206 -21.07 27.53 -4.02
C MET A 206 -21.99 27.83 -2.84
N ARG A 207 -21.41 27.97 -1.64
CA ARG A 207 -21.56 29.18 -0.81
C ARG A 207 -20.46 29.25 0.27
N GLY A 208 -19.48 30.11 0.05
CA GLY A 208 -18.69 30.83 1.08
C GLY A 208 -17.73 30.08 2.03
N LYS A 209 -17.95 28.80 2.35
CA LYS A 209 -17.19 28.11 3.44
C LYS A 209 -16.02 27.26 2.92
N ASN A 210 -16.12 26.66 1.73
CA ASN A 210 -15.09 25.79 1.12
C ASN A 210 -14.31 26.44 -0.05
N ARG A 211 -14.32 27.78 -0.18
CA ARG A 211 -13.53 28.47 -1.22
C ARG A 211 -12.03 28.20 -1.01
N PRO A 212 -11.26 27.86 -2.06
CA PRO A 212 -9.80 27.61 -1.96
C PRO A 212 -9.06 28.76 -1.26
N SER A 213 -9.45 30.01 -1.55
CA SER A 213 -8.89 31.21 -0.94
C SER A 213 -9.06 31.27 0.58
N ARG A 214 -10.18 30.75 1.14
CA ARG A 214 -10.44 30.75 2.58
C ARG A 214 -9.69 29.63 3.31
N ARG A 215 -9.45 28.50 2.64
CA ARG A 215 -8.57 27.41 3.15
C ARG A 215 -7.11 27.85 3.16
N LEU A 216 -6.66 28.53 2.10
CA LEU A 216 -5.32 29.13 2.04
C LEU A 216 -5.14 30.18 3.13
N ARG A 217 -6.14 31.04 3.35
CA ARG A 217 -6.14 32.04 4.45
C ARG A 217 -6.00 31.40 5.83
N LYS A 218 -6.57 30.21 6.06
CA LYS A 218 -6.42 29.45 7.32
C LYS A 218 -5.03 28.84 7.46
N LYS A 219 -4.45 28.30 6.37
CA LYS A 219 -3.07 27.77 6.38
C LYS A 219 -2.02 28.88 6.56
N GLN A 220 -2.28 30.07 6.00
CA GLN A 220 -1.40 31.23 6.08
C GLN A 220 -1.78 32.20 7.22
N GLN A 221 -2.52 31.76 8.25
CA GLN A 221 -3.01 32.70 9.29
C GLN A 221 -1.86 33.37 10.06
N ASN A 222 -0.75 32.65 10.29
CA ASN A 222 0.41 33.13 11.06
C ASN A 222 1.59 33.57 10.19
N VAL A 223 1.51 33.41 8.86
CA VAL A 223 2.56 33.87 7.93
C VAL A 223 2.15 35.24 7.39
N VAL A 224 2.99 36.24 7.65
CA VAL A 224 2.83 37.61 7.15
C VAL A 224 3.70 37.75 5.91
N ASP A 225 3.15 37.41 4.75
CA ASP A 225 3.80 37.68 3.47
C ASP A 225 3.63 39.17 3.10
N ALA A 226 4.66 39.77 2.49
CA ALA A 226 4.63 41.16 2.04
C ALA A 226 3.45 41.46 1.09
N GLN A 227 3.11 40.53 0.21
CA GLN A 227 1.96 40.65 -0.69
C GLN A 227 0.62 40.69 0.05
N LYS A 228 0.52 40.04 1.22
CA LYS A 228 -0.70 40.01 2.04
C LYS A 228 -0.88 41.32 2.81
N GLN A 229 0.21 41.98 3.23
CA GLN A 229 0.16 43.32 3.81
C GLN A 229 -0.31 44.35 2.78
N GLN A 230 0.27 44.34 1.58
CA GLN A 230 -0.15 45.22 0.48
C GLN A 230 -1.63 45.03 0.13
N PHE A 231 -2.12 43.78 0.05
CA PHE A 231 -3.53 43.51 -0.20
C PHE A 231 -4.44 43.99 0.94
N ARG A 232 -3.99 43.89 2.20
CA ARG A 232 -4.73 44.39 3.37
C ARG A 232 -4.81 45.92 3.38
N GLU A 233 -3.72 46.59 3.02
CA GLU A 233 -3.67 48.04 2.86
C GLU A 233 -4.58 48.52 1.72
N GLN A 234 -4.59 47.83 0.58
CA GLN A 234 -5.50 48.13 -0.52
C GLN A 234 -6.98 47.98 -0.14
N LEU A 235 -7.33 46.91 0.59
CA LEU A 235 -8.68 46.71 1.13
C LEU A 235 -9.07 47.79 2.13
N ALA A 236 -8.18 48.16 3.06
CA ALA A 236 -8.41 49.21 4.04
C ALA A 236 -8.57 50.58 3.37
N ASN A 237 -7.74 50.89 2.36
CA ASN A 237 -7.86 52.12 1.57
C ASN A 237 -9.18 52.17 0.80
N LYS A 238 -9.65 51.03 0.27
CA LYS A 238 -10.95 50.95 -0.41
C LYS A 238 -12.12 51.15 0.56
N GLN A 239 -12.07 50.57 1.76
CA GLN A 239 -13.07 50.77 2.81
C GLN A 239 -13.12 52.23 3.28
N LYS A 240 -11.97 52.84 3.59
CA LYS A 240 -11.89 54.27 3.92
C LYS A 240 -12.38 55.20 2.82
N ARG A 241 -12.30 54.76 1.56
CA ARG A 241 -12.81 55.52 0.41
C ARG A 241 -14.34 55.40 0.30
N GLN A 242 -14.90 54.24 0.64
CA GLN A 242 -16.34 54.02 0.71
C GLN A 242 -16.96 54.77 1.90
N GLU A 243 -16.37 54.69 3.08
CA GLU A 243 -16.81 55.44 4.27
C GLU A 243 -16.79 56.95 4.03
N ARG A 244 -15.74 57.48 3.36
CA ARG A 244 -15.71 58.89 2.96
C ARG A 244 -16.81 59.25 1.97
N GLN A 245 -17.13 58.37 1.02
CA GLN A 245 -18.23 58.60 0.08
C GLN A 245 -19.59 58.55 0.78
N GLU A 246 -19.77 57.68 1.76
CA GLU A 246 -21.00 57.60 2.58
C GLU A 246 -21.14 58.83 3.47
N GLN A 247 -20.07 59.27 4.15
CA GLN A 247 -20.08 60.51 4.92
C GLN A 247 -20.34 61.75 4.05
N GLN A 248 -19.79 61.80 2.84
CA GLN A 248 -20.07 62.89 1.89
C GLN A 248 -21.54 62.87 1.42
N ARG A 249 -22.12 61.69 1.22
CA ARG A 249 -23.54 61.52 0.86
C ARG A 249 -24.44 61.95 2.02
N GLU A 250 -24.17 61.49 3.23
CA GLU A 250 -24.90 61.91 4.43
C GLU A 250 -24.77 63.41 4.71
N TRP A 251 -23.60 64.00 4.43
CA TRP A 251 -23.39 65.44 4.53
C TRP A 251 -24.21 66.22 3.49
N ASN A 252 -24.26 65.72 2.24
CA ASN A 252 -25.06 66.33 1.18
C ASN A 252 -26.57 66.21 1.45
N GLU A 253 -27.03 65.08 1.97
CA GLU A 253 -28.44 64.87 2.33
C GLU A 253 -28.87 65.73 3.53
N LYS A 254 -27.96 65.95 4.50
CA LYS A 254 -28.15 66.93 5.57
C LYS A 254 -28.12 68.38 5.08
N ALA A 255 -27.35 68.67 4.04
CA ALA A 255 -27.31 70.00 3.42
C ALA A 255 -28.59 70.31 2.63
N GLU A 256 -29.21 69.31 1.99
CA GLU A 256 -30.46 69.45 1.23
C GLU A 256 -31.70 69.56 2.14
N SER A 257 -31.68 68.94 3.32
CA SER A 257 -32.80 68.97 4.29
C SER A 257 -32.74 70.14 5.29
N ALA A 258 -31.69 70.97 5.25
CA ALA A 258 -31.51 72.06 6.21
C ALA A 258 -32.36 73.30 5.87
N PRO A 259 -32.95 73.99 6.88
CA PRO A 259 -33.70 75.23 6.68
C PRO A 259 -32.80 76.38 6.19
N THR A 260 -33.36 77.30 5.40
CA THR A 260 -32.65 78.32 4.60
C THR A 260 -31.62 79.17 5.37
N ALA A 261 -31.82 79.36 6.69
CA ALA A 261 -30.91 80.11 7.57
C ALA A 261 -29.57 79.39 7.85
N LEU A 262 -29.50 78.06 7.68
CA LEU A 262 -28.31 77.24 7.95
C LEU A 262 -27.49 76.90 6.69
N ASN A 263 -27.95 77.27 5.50
CA ASN A 263 -27.27 76.98 4.22
C ASN A 263 -25.84 77.54 4.14
N ARG A 264 -25.53 78.59 4.91
CA ARG A 264 -24.18 79.17 5.00
C ARG A 264 -23.13 78.27 5.66
N PHE A 265 -23.54 77.24 6.40
CA PHE A 265 -22.64 76.31 7.08
C PHE A 265 -22.35 75.03 6.29
N PHE A 266 -23.17 74.72 5.27
CA PHE A 266 -23.01 73.55 4.40
C PHE A 266 -22.31 73.88 3.06
N LYS A 267 -22.21 75.16 2.68
CA LYS A 267 -21.36 75.63 1.58
C LYS A 267 -19.95 75.95 2.09
N LYS A 268 -19.05 74.97 1.97
CA LYS A 268 -17.61 75.20 1.87
C LYS A 268 -17.04 74.25 0.84
#